data_AF-J3L0I4-F1
#
_entry.id   AF-J3L0I4-F1
#
_cell.length_a   1.000
_cell.length_b   1.000
_cell.length_c   1.000
_cell.angle_alpha   90.00
_cell.angle_beta   90.00
_cell.angle_gamma   90.00
#
_symmetry.space_group_name_H-M   'P 1'
#
loop_
_entity.id
_entity.type
_entity.pdbx_description
1 polymer ?
#
loop_
_entity_poly.entity_id
_entity_poly.type
_entity_poly.pdbx_seq_one_letter_code
_entity_poly.pdbx_strand_id
1 'polypeptide(L)' 'MIGECKKYEGWPAEPKVEPSEACCAVWQRANIPCLCAGVTEEKEKVWCMEKVVYVAKFCKKPLQPGYQCGSYTVPPVLGQ' A
#
# COMPACT_ATOMS: atom_id res chain seq x y z
N MET A 1 -6.29 -2.42 -8.86
CA MET A 1 -6.35 -1.11 -8.19
C MET A 1 -7.62 -1.09 -7.37
N ILE A 2 -7.54 -0.68 -6.12
CA ILE A 2 -8.73 -0.48 -5.30
C ILE A 2 -9.15 0.99 -5.45
N GLY A 3 -10.26 1.24 -6.15
CA GLY A 3 -10.68 2.60 -6.52
C GLY A 3 -10.76 3.56 -5.32
N GLU A 4 -11.32 3.09 -4.20
CA GLU A 4 -11.46 3.86 -2.96
C GLU A 4 -10.13 4.31 -2.34
N CYS A 5 -9.04 3.61 -2.66
CA CYS A 5 -7.72 3.90 -2.09
C CYS A 5 -6.83 4.77 -3.00
N LYS A 6 -7.25 5.02 -4.25
CA LYS A 6 -6.43 5.63 -5.31
C LYS A 6 -5.75 6.93 -4.90
N LYS A 7 -6.41 7.79 -4.11
CA LYS A 7 -5.87 9.09 -3.70
C LYS A 7 -4.86 9.01 -2.55
N TYR A 8 -4.80 7.90 -1.82
CA TYR A 8 -3.90 7.72 -0.68
C TYR A 8 -2.58 7.05 -1.06
N GLU A 9 -2.45 6.53 -2.27
CA GLU A 9 -1.33 5.66 -2.68
C GLU A 9 -0.41 6.32 -3.72
N GLY A 10 -0.70 7.55 -4.16
CA GLY A 10 0.06 8.24 -5.21
C GLY A 10 1.27 9.03 -4.70
N TRP A 11 2.28 9.20 -5.55
CA TRP A 11 3.40 10.13 -5.33
C TRP A 11 2.91 11.59 -5.22
N PRO A 12 3.62 12.48 -4.49
CA PRO A 12 4.87 12.27 -3.73
C PRO A 12 4.68 11.43 -2.44
N ALA A 13 5.75 11.01 -1.76
CA ALA A 13 5.66 10.16 -0.56
C ALA A 13 4.99 10.84 0.64
N GLU A 14 5.14 12.17 0.76
CA GLU A 14 4.50 13.00 1.77
C GLU A 14 3.59 14.06 1.14
N PRO A 15 2.50 14.48 1.81
CA PRO A 15 2.03 13.95 3.09
C PRO A 15 1.35 12.57 2.94
N LYS A 16 1.50 11.72 3.96
CA LYS A 16 0.63 10.56 4.17
C LYS A 16 -0.74 11.03 4.70
N VAL A 17 -1.79 10.80 3.93
CA VAL A 17 -3.17 11.19 4.28
C VAL A 17 -3.91 9.98 4.83
N GLU A 18 -4.60 10.15 5.96
CA GLU A 18 -5.40 9.09 6.58
C GLU A 18 -6.45 8.54 5.58
N PRO A 19 -6.47 7.21 5.36
CA PRO A 19 -7.46 6.57 4.51
C PRO A 19 -8.88 6.71 5.05
N SER A 20 -9.84 6.82 4.15
CA SER A 20 -11.26 6.76 4.51
C SER A 20 -11.66 5.34 4.94
N GLU A 21 -12.74 5.25 5.72
CA GLU A 21 -13.34 3.96 6.09
C GLU A 21 -13.67 3.10 4.86
N ALA A 22 -14.13 3.73 3.77
CA ALA A 22 -14.38 3.05 2.51
C ALA A 22 -13.13 2.37 1.96
N CYS A 23 -11.97 3.06 1.94
CA CYS A 23 -10.69 2.47 1.55
C CYS A 23 -10.25 1.35 2.50
N CYS A 24 -10.42 1.52 3.82
CA CYS A 24 -10.05 0.45 4.75
C CYS A 24 -10.94 -0.79 4.61
N ALA A 25 -12.24 -0.63 4.34
CA ALA A 25 -13.15 -1.76 4.15
C ALA A 25 -12.77 -2.63 2.95
N VAL A 26 -12.38 -2.00 1.84
CA VAL A 26 -11.90 -2.72 0.64
C VAL A 26 -10.50 -3.28 0.82
N TRP A 27 -9.60 -2.56 1.50
CA TRP A 27 -8.26 -3.06 1.85
C TRP A 27 -8.32 -4.33 2.70
N GLN A 28 -9.23 -4.36 3.68
CA GLN A 28 -9.46 -5.52 4.54
C GLN A 28 -9.88 -6.78 3.74
N ARG A 29 -10.66 -6.61 2.68
CA ARG A 29 -11.10 -7.70 1.80
C ARG A 29 -10.09 -8.03 0.70
N ALA A 30 -9.07 -7.20 0.51
CA ALA A 30 -8.12 -7.34 -0.58
C ALA A 30 -7.28 -8.62 -0.46
N ASN A 31 -7.08 -9.29 -1.60
CA ASN A 31 -6.10 -10.35 -1.74
C ASN A 31 -4.72 -9.71 -2.00
N ILE A 32 -3.95 -9.52 -0.93
CA ILE A 32 -2.64 -8.86 -0.98
C ILE A 32 -1.67 -9.55 -1.96
N PRO A 33 -1.52 -10.89 -1.96
CA PRO A 33 -0.71 -11.56 -2.98
C PRO A 33 -1.11 -11.22 -4.42
N CYS A 34 -2.41 -11.21 -4.72
CA CYS A 34 -2.91 -10.85 -6.04
C CYS A 34 -2.62 -9.38 -6.40
N LEU A 35 -2.77 -8.47 -5.44
CA LEU A 35 -2.43 -7.05 -5.64
C LEU A 35 -0.95 -6.87 -5.96
N CYS A 36 -0.08 -7.50 -5.19
CA CYS A 36 1.37 -7.40 -5.35
C CYS A 36 1.88 -8.06 -6.63
N ALA A 37 1.28 -9.17 -7.06
CA ALA A 37 1.54 -9.74 -8.38
C ALA A 37 1.17 -8.79 -9.53
N GLY A 38 0.24 -7.86 -9.28
CA GLY A 38 -0.13 -6.83 -10.23
C GLY A 38 0.75 -5.58 -10.20
N VAL A 39 1.70 -5.46 -9.27
CA VAL A 39 2.61 -4.30 -9.19
C VAL A 39 3.76 -4.50 -10.18
N THR A 40 3.91 -3.54 -11.09
CA THR A 40 4.98 -3.49 -12.09
C THR A 40 5.79 -2.21 -11.88
N GLU A 41 6.99 -2.12 -12.44
CA GLU A 41 7.81 -0.90 -12.38
C GLU A 41 7.07 0.34 -12.89
N GLU A 42 6.23 0.19 -13.92
CA GLU A 42 5.40 1.30 -14.42
C GLU A 42 4.35 1.76 -13.40
N LYS A 43 3.77 0.83 -12.64
CA LYS A 43 2.84 1.19 -11.56
C LYS A 43 3.55 1.82 -10.40
N GLU A 44 4.78 1.40 -10.08
CA GLU A 44 5.60 2.02 -9.02
C GLU A 44 5.96 3.47 -9.34
N LYS A 45 5.99 3.89 -10.62
CA LYS A 45 6.13 5.31 -11.01
C LYS A 45 4.90 6.15 -10.64
N VAL A 46 3.74 5.54 -10.47
CA VAL A 46 2.47 6.22 -10.15
C VAL A 46 2.06 5.99 -8.69
N TRP A 47 2.35 4.81 -8.15
CA TRP A 47 2.02 4.38 -6.80
C TRP A 47 3.24 4.46 -5.90
N CYS A 48 3.14 5.31 -4.88
CA CYS A 48 4.12 5.38 -3.82
C CYS A 48 3.91 4.21 -2.86
N MET A 49 4.78 3.21 -2.96
CA MET A 49 4.69 2.01 -2.12
C MET A 49 4.83 2.30 -0.62
N GLU A 50 5.53 3.37 -0.23
CA GLU A 50 5.56 3.83 1.17
C GLU A 50 4.18 4.25 1.67
N LYS A 51 3.38 4.89 0.82
CA LYS A 51 2.01 5.23 1.16
C LYS A 51 1.10 4.01 1.17
N VAL A 52 1.30 3.05 0.27
CA VAL A 52 0.59 1.76 0.31
C VAL A 52 0.85 1.05 1.65
N VAL A 53 2.10 1.02 2.12
CA VAL A 53 2.46 0.48 3.44
C VAL A 53 1.79 1.27 4.58
N TYR A 54 1.71 2.60 4.47
CA TYR A 54 1.00 3.43 5.42
C TYR A 54 -0.51 3.12 5.47
N VAL A 55 -1.18 3.04 4.31
CA VAL A 55 -2.59 2.63 4.19
C VAL A 55 -2.79 1.26 4.84
N ALA A 56 -1.91 0.30 4.53
CA ALA A 56 -1.96 -1.05 5.07
C ALA A 56 -1.88 -1.09 6.60
N LYS A 57 -0.94 -0.33 7.17
CA LYS A 57 -0.75 -0.19 8.63
C LYS A 57 -1.97 0.49 9.27
N PHE A 58 -2.42 1.61 8.71
CA PHE A 58 -3.54 2.39 9.21
C PHE A 58 -4.82 1.55 9.23
N CYS A 59 -5.13 0.91 8.10
CA CYS A 59 -6.30 0.07 7.93
C CYS A 59 -6.21 -1.29 8.64
N LYS A 60 -5.22 -1.53 9.51
CA LYS A 60 -5.07 -2.75 10.35
C LYS A 60 -4.91 -4.06 9.56
N LYS A 61 -4.29 -3.99 8.38
CA LYS A 61 -3.87 -5.17 7.59
C LYS A 61 -2.52 -4.87 6.96
N PRO A 62 -1.43 -4.87 7.76
CA PRO A 62 -0.11 -4.48 7.29
C PRO A 62 0.45 -5.50 6.30
N LEU A 63 1.27 -5.03 5.37
CA LEU A 63 2.13 -5.91 4.59
C LEU A 63 3.23 -6.47 5.51
N GLN A 64 3.55 -7.76 5.37
CA GLN A 64 4.60 -8.36 6.19
C GLN A 64 5.97 -7.77 5.82
N PRO A 65 6.85 -7.53 6.80
CA PRO A 65 8.24 -7.15 6.54
C PRO A 65 8.94 -8.14 5.62
N GLY A 66 9.74 -7.64 4.68
CA GLY A 66 10.43 -8.46 3.69
C GLY A 66 9.53 -9.01 2.58
N TYR A 67 8.22 -8.74 2.61
CA TYR A 67 7.33 -9.12 1.52
C TYR A 67 7.62 -8.28 0.28
N GLN A 68 7.67 -8.93 -0.89
CA GLN A 68 8.00 -8.28 -2.16
C GLN A 68 6.75 -8.01 -2.99
N CYS A 69 6.59 -6.77 -3.47
CA CYS A 69 5.52 -6.35 -4.36
C CYS A 69 6.16 -5.57 -5.52
N GLY A 70 6.26 -6.19 -6.70
CA GLY A 70 7.05 -5.64 -7.79
C GLY A 70 8.55 -5.61 -7.46
N SER A 71 9.18 -4.46 -7.64
CA SER A 71 10.57 -4.20 -7.23
C SER A 71 10.66 -3.75 -5.76
N TYR A 72 9.54 -3.29 -5.18
CA TYR A 72 9.51 -2.84 -3.79
C TYR A 72 9.53 -4.01 -2.81
N THR A 73 10.47 -3.94 -1.86
CA THR A 73 10.51 -4.83 -0.69
C THR A 73 10.03 -4.05 0.53
N VAL A 74 9.02 -4.59 1.21
CA VAL A 74 8.46 -3.97 2.43
C VAL A 74 9.58 -3.87 3.47
N PRO A 75 9.91 -2.65 3.93
CA PRO A 75 11.02 -2.47 4.84
C PRO A 75 10.78 -3.23 6.15
N PRO A 76 11.85 -3.66 6.84
CA PRO A 76 11.72 -4.13 8.21
C PRO A 76 10.98 -3.06 9.03
N VAL A 77 10.12 -3.50 9.96
CA VAL A 77 9.56 -2.57 10.94
C VAL A 77 10.72 -2.11 11.82
N LEU A 78 11.41 -1.05 11.41
CA LEU A 78 12.22 -0.27 12.32
C LEU A 78 11.25 0.23 13.39
N GLY A 79 11.56 -0.12 14.64
CA GLY A 79 10.61 -0.22 15.74
C GLY A 79 9.72 1.00 15.95
N GLN A 80 8.48 0.69 16.39
CA GLN A 80 7.55 1.50 17.18
C GLN A 80 7.51 3.00 16.89
#